data_AF-A0A127M175-F1
#
_entry.id   AF-A0A127M175-F1
#
_cell.length_a   1.000
_cell.length_b   1.000
_cell.length_c   1.000
_cell.angle_alpha   90.00
_cell.angle_beta   90.00
_cell.angle_gamma   90.00
#
_symmetry.space_group_name_H-M   'P 1'
#
loop_
_entity.id
_entity.type
_entity.pdbx_description
1 polymer ?
#
loop_
_entity_poly.entity_id
_entity_poly.type
_entity_poly.pdbx_seq_one_letter_code
_entity_poly.pdbx_strand_id
1 'polypeptide(L)'
;MANQGMLPAFLGNGFGQLGVMIFFVLSGFLMGYLYLFKEFSSQGVAAFAFSRIGRVFPLYIAIVILSFLISTYIDPNFHYEINDGYSFALATLFLMAPQELWTIPVEVQFYTYFCFVWLFFWVFKSRNILLIMAVLSIVPSLVTYILLQKLYPVFSTYSLMFFIGIGFSFFYKNRIGFRDLSDTSKFVLGMLSVCLLVFSLPCLRLRFGLVFSDDFYLRTWGDPVNWMIVSLLFYSSLIDSPSLKFLNGRFFEYLGRISYGFYLLHYPIITFVGGLEIYQILKLPIAFFAVMVIASLSYRFFELPASNYVKSLSSSGQ
;
A
#
# COMPACT_ATOMS: atom_id res chain seq x y z
N MET A 1 -20.91 -3.46 -9.55
CA MET A 1 -20.40 -4.81 -9.89
C MET A 1 -18.89 -4.81 -9.76
N ALA A 2 -18.27 -5.88 -9.27
CA ALA A 2 -16.83 -5.94 -9.10
C ALA A 2 -16.10 -5.73 -10.43
N ASN A 3 -15.10 -4.84 -10.48
CA ASN A 3 -14.36 -4.47 -11.70
C ASN A 3 -15.27 -4.21 -12.92
N GLN A 4 -16.40 -3.51 -12.74
CA GLN A 4 -17.39 -3.23 -13.78
C GLN A 4 -17.93 -4.48 -14.52
N GLY A 5 -17.97 -5.62 -13.83
CA GLY A 5 -18.42 -6.90 -14.42
C GLY A 5 -17.35 -7.61 -15.23
N MET A 6 -16.11 -7.11 -15.29
CA MET A 6 -15.01 -7.76 -16.01
C MET A 6 -14.53 -9.05 -15.32
N LEU A 7 -14.73 -9.19 -14.02
CA LEU A 7 -14.46 -10.40 -13.26
C LEU A 7 -15.72 -10.90 -12.56
N PRO A 8 -15.82 -12.22 -12.30
CA PRO A 8 -16.84 -12.74 -11.41
C PRO A 8 -16.83 -12.00 -10.06
N ALA A 9 -18.00 -11.73 -9.49
CA ALA A 9 -18.13 -10.92 -8.27
C ALA A 9 -17.29 -11.42 -7.07
N PHE A 10 -17.06 -12.73 -7.01
CA PHE A 10 -16.23 -13.37 -5.96
C PHE A 10 -14.72 -13.17 -6.16
N LEU A 11 -14.27 -12.88 -7.39
CA LEU A 11 -12.87 -12.56 -7.71
C LEU A 11 -12.62 -11.05 -7.79
N GLY A 12 -13.62 -10.22 -8.09
CA GLY A 12 -13.37 -8.79 -8.27
C GLY A 12 -13.31 -7.99 -6.97
N ASN A 13 -13.81 -8.50 -5.85
CA ASN A 13 -13.83 -7.82 -4.56
C ASN A 13 -12.80 -8.45 -3.61
N GLY A 14 -11.75 -7.70 -3.22
CA GLY A 14 -10.76 -8.14 -2.23
C GLY A 14 -9.29 -8.10 -2.69
N PHE A 15 -9.01 -8.34 -3.97
CA PHE A 15 -7.62 -8.35 -4.48
C PHE A 15 -6.94 -6.99 -4.31
N GLY A 16 -7.64 -5.89 -4.58
CA GLY A 16 -7.10 -4.55 -4.37
C GLY A 16 -6.70 -4.31 -2.92
N GLN A 17 -7.54 -4.72 -1.96
CA GLN A 17 -7.28 -4.55 -0.54
C GLN A 17 -6.08 -5.38 -0.06
N LEU A 18 -5.94 -6.62 -0.55
CA LEU A 18 -4.75 -7.45 -0.27
C LEU A 18 -3.46 -6.81 -0.82
N GLY A 19 -3.52 -6.23 -2.03
CA GLY A 19 -2.40 -5.48 -2.60
C GLY A 19 -1.99 -4.31 -1.70
N VAL A 20 -2.96 -3.56 -1.18
CA VAL A 20 -2.70 -2.45 -0.25
C VAL A 20 -2.18 -2.96 1.11
N MET A 21 -2.62 -4.11 1.61
CA MET A 21 -2.02 -4.72 2.81
C MET A 21 -0.54 -5.04 2.62
N ILE A 22 -0.20 -5.70 1.51
CA ILE A 22 1.19 -6.01 1.16
C ILE A 22 2.00 -4.72 1.03
N PHE A 23 1.41 -3.68 0.43
CA PHE A 23 2.02 -2.36 0.34
C PHE A 23 2.34 -1.75 1.71
N PHE A 24 1.42 -1.79 2.68
CA PHE A 24 1.68 -1.27 4.02
C PHE A 24 2.73 -2.08 4.79
N VAL A 25 2.73 -3.41 4.67
CA VAL A 25 3.80 -4.27 5.23
C VAL A 25 5.15 -3.93 4.60
N LEU A 26 5.21 -3.80 3.27
CA LEU A 26 6.43 -3.44 2.55
C LEU A 26 6.92 -2.04 2.93
N SER A 27 6.01 -1.08 3.10
CA SER A 27 6.30 0.29 3.52
C SER A 27 6.97 0.31 4.89
N GLY A 28 6.37 -0.37 5.88
CA GLY A 28 6.95 -0.53 7.22
C GLY A 28 8.28 -1.26 7.23
N PHE A 29 8.40 -2.35 6.45
CA PHE A 29 9.65 -3.09 6.33
C PHE A 29 10.77 -2.26 5.73
N LEU A 30 10.54 -1.59 4.59
CA LEU A 30 11.55 -0.82 3.89
C LEU A 30 12.04 0.36 4.74
N MET A 31 11.11 1.06 5.40
CA MET A 31 11.47 2.16 6.30
C MET A 31 12.25 1.65 7.52
N GLY A 32 11.76 0.59 8.16
CA GLY A 32 12.46 -0.03 9.28
C GLY A 32 13.86 -0.53 8.89
N TYR A 33 13.99 -1.21 7.76
CA TYR A 33 15.25 -1.78 7.27
C TYR A 33 16.30 -0.70 6.93
N LEU A 34 15.87 0.42 6.34
CA LEU A 34 16.76 1.49 5.88
C LEU A 34 17.13 2.51 6.96
N TYR A 35 16.22 2.80 7.90
CA TYR A 35 16.37 3.94 8.82
C TYR A 35 16.37 3.56 10.30
N LEU A 36 15.69 2.49 10.72
CA LEU A 36 15.47 2.23 12.16
C LEU A 36 16.77 2.11 12.96
N PHE A 37 17.82 1.55 12.36
CA PHE A 37 19.13 1.37 12.98
C PHE A 37 20.13 2.49 12.65
N LYS A 38 19.73 3.51 11.89
CA LYS A 38 20.55 4.70 11.61
C LYS A 38 20.37 5.73 12.72
N GLU A 39 21.37 6.59 12.86
CA GLU A 39 21.32 7.74 13.76
C GLU A 39 20.18 8.68 13.42
N PHE A 40 19.38 9.03 14.44
CA PHE A 40 18.35 10.03 14.33
C PHE A 40 18.99 11.42 14.33
N SER A 41 19.17 12.00 13.15
CA SER A 41 19.72 13.34 12.95
C SER A 41 18.78 14.19 12.09
N SER A 42 18.82 15.52 12.26
CA SER A 42 17.99 16.44 11.47
C SER A 42 18.26 16.27 9.96
N GLN A 43 19.53 16.10 9.58
CA GLN A 43 19.91 15.81 8.19
C GLN A 43 19.35 14.47 7.69
N GLY A 44 19.37 13.43 8.53
CA GLY A 44 18.81 12.12 8.19
C GLY A 44 17.29 12.16 8.00
N VAL A 45 16.58 12.91 8.84
CA VAL A 45 15.13 13.11 8.74
C VAL A 45 14.77 13.94 7.51
N ALA A 46 15.53 15.00 7.21
CA ALA A 46 15.34 15.78 5.98
C ALA A 46 15.54 14.92 4.73
N ALA A 47 16.63 14.15 4.66
CA ALA A 47 16.90 13.24 3.54
C ALA A 47 15.81 12.18 3.39
N PHE A 48 15.28 11.64 4.50
CA PHE A 48 14.11 10.77 4.50
C PHE A 48 12.90 11.48 3.90
N ALA A 49 12.55 12.67 4.39
CA ALA A 49 11.40 13.43 3.93
C ALA A 49 11.47 13.76 2.42
N PHE A 50 12.60 14.28 1.93
CA PHE A 50 12.77 14.60 0.51
C PHE A 50 12.70 13.35 -0.39
N SER A 51 13.25 12.23 0.06
CA SER A 51 13.16 10.96 -0.68
C SER A 51 11.71 10.48 -0.85
N ARG A 52 10.87 10.68 0.18
CA ARG A 52 9.45 10.30 0.15
C ARG A 52 8.58 11.29 -0.61
N ILE A 53 8.77 12.59 -0.39
CA ILE A 53 8.08 13.66 -1.13
C ILE A 53 8.35 13.50 -2.62
N GLY A 54 9.62 13.32 -3.02
CA GLY A 54 9.97 13.14 -4.44
C GLY A 54 9.39 11.89 -5.08
N ARG A 55 8.95 10.89 -4.30
CA ARG A 55 8.30 9.68 -4.83
C ARG A 55 6.79 9.85 -4.95
N VAL A 56 6.14 10.38 -3.91
CA VAL A 56 4.67 10.35 -3.78
C VAL A 56 4.03 11.64 -4.29
N PHE A 57 4.60 12.79 -3.94
CA PHE A 57 3.94 14.08 -4.13
C PHE A 57 3.62 14.43 -5.59
N PRO A 58 4.53 14.23 -6.58
CA PRO A 58 4.31 14.73 -7.94
C PRO A 58 3.05 14.18 -8.59
N LEU A 59 2.92 12.85 -8.66
CA LEU A 59 1.80 12.21 -9.35
C LEU A 59 0.50 12.34 -8.57
N TYR A 60 0.55 12.20 -7.24
CA TYR A 60 -0.65 12.35 -6.42
C TYR A 60 -1.27 13.73 -6.60
N ILE A 61 -0.49 14.81 -6.47
CA ILE A 61 -1.02 16.17 -6.61
C ILE A 61 -1.51 16.43 -8.02
N ALA A 62 -0.81 15.95 -9.05
CA ALA A 62 -1.27 16.04 -10.43
C ALA A 62 -2.64 15.36 -10.62
N ILE A 63 -2.83 14.18 -10.04
CA ILE A 63 -4.12 13.46 -10.11
C ILE A 63 -5.19 14.18 -9.31
N VAL A 64 -4.90 14.71 -8.12
CA VAL A 64 -5.88 15.47 -7.32
C VAL A 64 -6.35 16.73 -8.07
N ILE A 65 -5.42 17.49 -8.67
CA ILE A 65 -5.75 18.67 -9.48
C ILE A 65 -6.56 18.26 -10.70
N LEU A 66 -6.14 17.24 -11.44
CA LEU A 66 -6.85 16.77 -12.62
C LEU A 66 -8.25 16.26 -12.28
N SER A 67 -8.38 15.52 -11.17
CA SER A 67 -9.65 15.01 -10.68
C SER A 67 -10.59 16.16 -10.31
N PHE A 68 -10.08 17.21 -9.64
CA PHE A 68 -10.86 18.41 -9.36
C PHE A 68 -11.35 19.10 -10.64
N LEU A 69 -10.46 19.31 -11.62
CA LEU A 69 -10.83 19.93 -12.90
C LEU A 69 -11.86 19.10 -13.68
N ILE A 70 -11.68 17.77 -13.74
CA ILE A 70 -12.63 16.88 -14.43
C ILE A 70 -13.97 16.87 -13.70
N SER A 71 -13.97 16.68 -12.37
CA SER A 71 -15.19 16.62 -11.56
C SER A 71 -15.98 17.93 -11.57
N THR A 72 -15.31 19.09 -11.62
CA THR A 72 -16.00 20.38 -11.63
C THR A 72 -16.50 20.77 -13.03
N TYR A 73 -15.75 20.48 -14.11
CA TYR A 73 -16.02 21.06 -15.43
C TYR A 73 -16.46 20.06 -16.52
N ILE A 74 -16.22 18.75 -16.35
CA ILE A 74 -16.42 17.76 -17.41
C ILE A 74 -17.43 16.70 -17.00
N ASP A 75 -17.16 16.00 -15.90
CA ASP A 75 -17.97 14.89 -15.41
C ASP A 75 -18.05 14.92 -13.88
N PRO A 76 -19.16 15.41 -13.30
CA PRO A 76 -19.38 15.40 -11.86
C PRO A 76 -19.27 14.03 -11.21
N ASN A 77 -19.51 12.95 -11.96
CA ASN A 77 -19.45 11.57 -11.47
C ASN A 77 -18.13 10.87 -11.81
N PHE A 78 -17.08 11.64 -12.11
CA PHE A 78 -15.74 11.09 -12.31
C PHE A 78 -15.31 10.26 -11.10
N HIS A 79 -14.60 9.15 -11.35
CA HIS A 79 -14.29 8.15 -10.33
C HIS A 79 -13.63 8.73 -9.07
N TYR A 80 -12.70 9.67 -9.24
CA TYR A 80 -12.14 10.46 -8.15
C TYR A 80 -12.95 11.74 -7.96
N GLU A 81 -14.15 11.60 -7.40
CA GLU A 81 -15.08 12.72 -7.20
C GLU A 81 -14.48 13.73 -6.20
N ILE A 82 -13.95 14.83 -6.72
CA ILE A 82 -13.48 15.99 -5.95
C ILE A 82 -14.14 17.22 -6.58
N ASN A 83 -15.39 17.50 -6.20
CA ASN A 83 -16.20 18.56 -6.82
C ASN A 83 -16.27 19.85 -6.00
N ASP A 84 -15.82 19.82 -4.74
CA ASP A 84 -15.88 20.95 -3.82
C ASP A 84 -14.50 21.32 -3.24
N GLY A 85 -14.38 22.58 -2.79
CA GLY A 85 -13.13 23.11 -2.23
C GLY A 85 -12.70 22.45 -0.92
N TYR A 86 -13.63 21.88 -0.15
CA TYR A 86 -13.32 21.19 1.10
C TYR A 86 -12.70 19.81 0.83
N SER A 87 -13.28 19.00 -0.05
CA SER A 87 -12.69 17.73 -0.49
C SER A 87 -11.34 17.92 -1.17
N PHE A 88 -11.19 18.98 -1.97
CA PHE A 88 -9.91 19.36 -2.57
C PHE A 88 -8.87 19.73 -1.50
N ALA A 89 -9.24 20.52 -0.49
CA ALA A 89 -8.36 20.87 0.62
C ALA A 89 -7.93 19.64 1.43
N LEU A 90 -8.86 18.73 1.75
CA LEU A 90 -8.53 17.50 2.48
C LEU A 90 -7.56 16.61 1.71
N ALA A 91 -7.76 16.47 0.39
CA ALA A 91 -6.91 15.66 -0.47
C ALA A 91 -5.51 16.26 -0.61
N THR A 92 -5.41 17.57 -0.85
CA THR A 92 -4.13 18.28 -0.99
C THR A 92 -3.34 18.35 0.32
N LEU A 93 -4.02 18.38 1.47
CA LEU A 93 -3.40 18.35 2.80
C LEU A 93 -3.10 16.94 3.32
N PHE A 94 -3.31 15.88 2.51
CA PHE A 94 -3.05 14.48 2.89
C PHE A 94 -3.83 14.04 4.15
N LEU A 95 -5.03 14.59 4.35
CA LEU A 95 -5.90 14.22 5.45
C LEU A 95 -6.83 13.09 5.04
N MET A 96 -7.54 13.26 3.92
CA MET A 96 -8.49 12.29 3.37
C MET A 96 -8.56 12.46 1.85
N ALA A 97 -8.78 11.38 1.12
CA ALA A 97 -8.97 11.41 -0.33
C ALA A 97 -9.98 10.33 -0.76
N PRO A 98 -10.71 10.52 -1.87
CA PRO A 98 -11.76 9.61 -2.31
C PRO A 98 -11.19 8.34 -2.99
N GLN A 99 -11.95 7.25 -2.92
CA GLN A 99 -11.63 5.97 -3.57
C GLN A 99 -10.17 5.56 -3.32
N GLU A 100 -9.45 4.98 -4.28
CA GLU A 100 -8.11 4.44 -4.07
C GLU A 100 -7.07 5.48 -3.61
N LEU A 101 -7.34 6.77 -3.85
CA LEU A 101 -6.47 7.85 -3.39
C LEU A 101 -6.34 7.89 -1.87
N TRP A 102 -7.28 7.35 -1.08
CA TRP A 102 -7.25 7.37 0.39
C TRP A 102 -5.96 6.78 0.97
N THR A 103 -5.34 5.84 0.25
CA THR A 103 -4.10 5.16 0.69
C THR A 103 -2.90 6.10 0.73
N ILE A 104 -2.90 7.19 -0.05
CA ILE A 104 -1.78 8.13 -0.12
C ILE A 104 -1.74 9.06 1.11
N PRO A 105 -2.85 9.73 1.52
CA PRO A 105 -2.95 10.35 2.84
C PRO A 105 -2.47 9.44 3.97
N VAL A 106 -2.93 8.18 3.99
CA VAL A 106 -2.52 7.19 5.00
C VAL A 106 -1.01 6.91 4.94
N GLU A 107 -0.44 6.78 3.75
CA GLU A 107 1.00 6.59 3.57
C GLU A 107 1.82 7.79 4.08
N VAL A 108 1.39 9.02 3.78
CA VAL A 108 2.04 10.23 4.29
C VAL A 108 1.96 10.32 5.81
N GLN A 109 0.82 9.94 6.40
CA GLN A 109 0.68 9.84 7.85
C GLN A 109 1.63 8.77 8.44
N PHE A 110 1.84 7.63 7.75
CA PHE A 110 2.85 6.65 8.15
C PHE A 110 4.26 7.23 8.16
N TYR A 111 4.61 8.10 7.22
CA TYR A 111 5.93 8.73 7.20
C TYR A 111 6.15 9.61 8.43
N THR A 112 5.17 10.45 8.75
CA THR A 112 5.22 11.31 9.95
C THR A 112 5.30 10.45 11.22
N TYR A 113 4.47 9.42 11.31
CA TYR A 113 4.46 8.52 12.46
C TYR A 113 5.77 7.74 12.60
N PHE A 114 6.35 7.30 11.47
CA PHE A 114 7.62 6.60 11.42
C PHE A 114 8.78 7.45 11.94
N CYS A 115 8.78 8.78 11.73
CA CYS A 115 9.78 9.66 12.34
C CYS A 115 9.78 9.56 13.87
N PHE A 116 8.60 9.47 14.51
CA PHE A 116 8.51 9.23 15.95
C PHE A 116 8.99 7.83 16.34
N VAL A 117 8.59 6.80 15.59
CA VAL A 117 9.07 5.42 15.81
C VAL A 117 10.60 5.37 15.75
N TRP A 118 11.19 6.02 14.75
CA TRP A 118 12.63 6.10 14.56
C TRP A 118 13.31 6.85 15.73
N LEU A 119 12.79 8.01 16.12
CA LEU A 119 13.30 8.78 17.26
C LEU A 119 13.29 7.95 18.55
N PHE A 120 12.13 7.39 18.92
CA PHE A 120 12.00 6.65 20.17
C PHE A 120 12.81 5.35 20.15
N PHE A 121 12.88 4.65 19.01
CA PHE A 121 13.74 3.49 18.89
C PHE A 121 15.22 3.86 18.99
N TRP A 122 15.66 4.99 18.43
CA TRP A 122 17.04 5.46 18.57
C TRP A 122 17.42 5.76 20.03
N VAL A 123 16.50 6.39 20.79
CA VAL A 123 16.70 6.73 22.20
C VAL A 123 16.71 5.49 23.09
N PHE A 124 15.73 4.60 22.95
CA PHE A 124 15.56 3.46 23.88
C PHE A 124 16.21 2.16 23.42
N LYS A 125 16.46 1.99 22.11
CA LYS A 125 17.09 0.82 21.47
C LYS A 125 16.49 -0.53 21.87
N SER A 126 15.20 -0.56 22.19
CA SER A 126 14.51 -1.73 22.73
C SER A 126 13.39 -2.20 21.81
N ARG A 127 13.17 -3.51 21.69
CA ARG A 127 11.99 -4.05 20.97
C ARG A 127 10.67 -3.62 21.62
N ASN A 128 10.69 -3.37 22.93
CA ASN A 128 9.49 -3.02 23.68
C ASN A 128 8.94 -1.66 23.25
N ILE A 129 9.80 -0.72 22.84
CA ILE A 129 9.33 0.58 22.33
C ILE A 129 8.58 0.42 21.01
N LEU A 130 8.99 -0.52 20.15
CA LEU A 130 8.28 -0.81 18.90
C LEU A 130 6.88 -1.39 19.18
N LEU A 131 6.77 -2.27 20.19
CA LEU A 131 5.48 -2.82 20.62
C LEU A 131 4.58 -1.74 21.23
N ILE A 132 5.13 -0.86 22.08
CA ILE A 132 4.39 0.26 22.67
C ILE A 132 3.88 1.18 21.56
N MET A 133 4.73 1.58 20.61
CA MET A 133 4.32 2.41 19.48
C MET A 133 3.28 1.68 18.60
N ALA A 134 3.41 0.37 18.39
CA ALA A 134 2.41 -0.41 17.68
C ALA A 134 1.04 -0.35 18.36
N VAL A 135 0.99 -0.57 19.68
CA VAL A 135 -0.26 -0.51 20.45
C VAL A 135 -0.84 0.91 20.44
N LEU A 136 -0.02 1.94 20.70
CA LEU A 136 -0.44 3.33 20.71
C LEU A 136 -1.01 3.77 19.36
N SER A 137 -0.49 3.24 18.25
CA SER A 137 -0.99 3.58 16.92
C SER A 137 -2.45 3.13 16.68
N ILE A 138 -2.93 2.10 17.39
CA ILE A 138 -4.28 1.53 17.20
C ILE A 138 -5.32 2.26 18.06
N VAL A 139 -4.89 2.85 19.17
CA VAL A 139 -5.78 3.48 20.18
C VAL A 139 -6.76 4.49 19.56
N PRO A 140 -6.34 5.42 18.68
CA PRO A 140 -7.28 6.38 18.08
C PRO A 140 -8.45 5.70 17.35
N SER A 141 -8.17 4.68 16.52
CA SER A 141 -9.20 3.95 15.78
C SER A 141 -10.11 3.13 16.68
N LEU A 142 -9.55 2.55 17.74
CA LEU A 142 -10.34 1.84 18.75
C LEU A 142 -11.31 2.78 19.46
N VAL A 143 -10.84 3.96 19.86
CA VAL A 143 -11.66 4.99 20.52
C VAL A 143 -12.75 5.49 19.58
N THR A 144 -12.42 5.82 18.32
CA THR A 144 -13.44 6.26 17.35
C THR A 144 -14.45 5.17 17.05
N TYR A 145 -14.03 3.90 16.99
CA TYR A 145 -14.94 2.78 16.81
C TYR A 145 -15.89 2.62 17.99
N ILE A 146 -15.39 2.66 19.23
CA ILE A 146 -16.22 2.54 20.43
C ILE A 146 -17.22 3.70 20.54
N LEU A 147 -16.76 4.94 20.34
CA LEU A 147 -17.57 6.14 20.54
C LEU A 147 -18.53 6.44 19.39
N LEU A 148 -18.11 6.23 18.14
CA LEU A 148 -18.85 6.67 16.94
C LEU A 148 -19.34 5.50 16.08
N GLN A 149 -18.97 4.26 16.39
CA GLN A 149 -19.25 3.06 15.57
C GLN A 149 -18.81 3.25 14.11
N LYS A 150 -17.75 4.04 13.90
CA LYS A 150 -17.20 4.39 12.59
C LYS A 150 -15.68 4.28 12.59
N LEU A 151 -15.16 3.72 11.50
CA LEU A 151 -13.73 3.70 11.20
C LEU A 151 -13.47 4.66 10.04
N TYR A 152 -12.54 5.57 10.25
CA TYR A 152 -12.06 6.48 9.21
C TYR A 152 -10.81 5.90 8.57
N PRO A 153 -10.58 6.11 7.26
CA PRO A 153 -9.40 5.60 6.58
C PRO A 153 -8.16 6.45 6.94
N VAL A 154 -7.69 6.33 8.18
CA VAL A 154 -6.53 7.04 8.74
C VAL A 154 -5.44 6.06 9.13
N PHE A 155 -4.22 6.56 9.38
CA PHE A 155 -3.06 5.70 9.72
C PHE A 155 -3.36 4.69 10.82
N SER A 156 -4.11 5.12 11.85
CA SER A 156 -4.38 4.33 13.04
C SER A 156 -5.16 3.04 12.72
N THR A 157 -5.97 3.07 11.67
CA THR A 157 -6.80 1.94 11.26
C THR A 157 -5.96 0.84 10.61
N TYR A 158 -4.93 1.23 9.86
CA TYR A 158 -4.09 0.30 9.08
C TYR A 158 -2.69 0.06 9.67
N SER A 159 -2.40 0.67 10.83
CA SER A 159 -1.06 0.68 11.42
C SER A 159 -0.53 -0.71 11.78
N LEU A 160 -1.40 -1.67 12.07
CA LEU A 160 -1.00 -3.05 12.35
C LEU A 160 -0.16 -3.65 11.22
N MET A 161 -0.58 -3.48 9.97
CA MET A 161 0.14 -4.03 8.80
C MET A 161 1.50 -3.35 8.65
N PHE A 162 1.53 -2.04 8.86
CA PHE A 162 2.75 -1.26 8.87
C PHE A 162 3.74 -1.74 9.94
N PHE A 163 3.26 -2.00 11.15
CA PHE A 163 4.07 -2.49 12.26
C PHE A 163 4.53 -3.94 12.11
N ILE A 164 3.74 -4.81 11.46
CA ILE A 164 4.20 -6.14 11.04
C ILE A 164 5.44 -5.99 10.14
N GLY A 165 5.41 -5.07 9.19
CA GLY A 165 6.55 -4.73 8.35
C GLY A 165 7.79 -4.28 9.15
N ILE A 166 7.61 -3.34 10.09
CA ILE A 166 8.69 -2.89 10.98
C ILE A 166 9.24 -4.06 11.81
N GLY A 167 8.37 -4.91 12.34
CA GLY A 167 8.74 -6.11 13.08
C GLY A 167 9.62 -7.04 12.23
N PHE A 168 9.21 -7.34 11.00
CA PHE A 168 10.03 -8.09 10.05
C PHE A 168 11.38 -7.44 9.81
N SER A 169 11.45 -6.12 9.68
CA SER A 169 12.73 -5.43 9.47
C SER A 169 13.68 -5.58 10.68
N PHE A 170 13.14 -5.50 11.89
CA PHE A 170 13.89 -5.67 13.13
C PHE A 170 14.40 -7.10 13.28
N PHE A 171 13.53 -8.09 13.09
CA PHE A 171 13.91 -9.51 13.17
C PHE A 171 14.92 -9.88 12.08
N TYR A 172 14.74 -9.38 10.86
CA TYR A 172 15.65 -9.63 9.74
C TYR A 172 17.04 -9.05 9.98
N LYS A 173 17.13 -7.78 10.43
CA LYS A 173 18.42 -7.13 10.75
C LYS A 173 19.15 -7.81 11.90
N ASN A 174 18.42 -8.28 12.92
CA ASN A 174 18.99 -8.97 14.07
C ASN A 174 19.16 -10.49 13.86
N ARG A 175 18.84 -11.02 12.67
CA ARG A 175 18.89 -12.46 12.34
C ARG A 175 18.07 -13.35 13.30
N ILE A 176 17.02 -12.81 13.90
CA ILE A 176 16.14 -13.54 14.83
C ILE A 176 15.04 -14.25 14.04
N GLY A 177 14.90 -15.57 14.20
CA GLY A 177 13.86 -16.35 13.53
C GLY A 177 14.15 -16.68 12.05
N PHE A 178 15.30 -16.25 11.54
CA PHE A 178 15.83 -16.63 10.23
C PHE A 178 16.86 -17.73 10.42
N ARG A 179 16.38 -18.98 10.53
CA ARG A 179 17.22 -20.18 10.58
C ARG A 179 17.64 -20.58 9.18
N ASP A 180 18.76 -21.29 9.07
CA ASP A 180 19.15 -21.98 7.83
C ASP A 180 18.18 -23.13 7.56
N LEU A 181 17.10 -22.81 6.84
CA LEU A 181 16.14 -23.78 6.34
C LEU A 181 16.67 -24.43 5.06
N SER A 182 16.37 -25.72 4.89
CA SER A 182 16.63 -26.41 3.63
C SER A 182 15.87 -25.75 2.47
N ASP A 183 16.40 -25.87 1.25
CA ASP A 183 15.73 -25.32 0.06
C ASP A 183 14.34 -25.93 -0.16
N THR A 184 14.15 -27.20 0.22
CA THR A 184 12.84 -27.87 0.20
C THR A 184 11.86 -27.19 1.15
N SER A 185 12.27 -26.90 2.38
CA SER A 185 11.41 -26.21 3.36
C SER A 185 11.05 -24.80 2.90
N LYS A 186 12.02 -24.05 2.36
CA LYS A 186 11.79 -22.72 1.78
C LYS A 186 10.80 -22.79 0.62
N PHE A 187 10.97 -23.75 -0.29
CA PHE A 187 10.09 -23.94 -1.45
C PHE A 187 8.65 -24.24 -1.01
N VAL A 188 8.47 -25.15 -0.05
CA VAL A 188 7.14 -25.52 0.49
C VAL A 188 6.47 -24.32 1.14
N LEU A 189 7.19 -23.54 1.97
CA LEU A 189 6.63 -22.34 2.60
C LEU A 189 6.19 -21.30 1.57
N GLY A 190 7.02 -21.05 0.54
CA GLY A 190 6.66 -20.12 -0.54
C GLY A 190 5.47 -20.61 -1.34
N MET A 191 5.40 -21.89 -1.69
CA MET A 191 4.26 -22.46 -2.42
C MET A 191 2.99 -22.38 -1.57
N LEU A 192 3.08 -22.75 -0.29
CA LEU A 192 1.98 -22.63 0.66
C LEU A 192 1.48 -21.18 0.76
N SER A 193 2.39 -20.20 0.83
CA SER A 193 2.01 -18.79 0.88
C SER A 193 1.23 -18.35 -0.37
N VAL A 194 1.66 -18.76 -1.57
CA VAL A 194 0.97 -18.42 -2.84
C VAL A 194 -0.38 -19.12 -2.93
N CYS A 195 -0.46 -20.40 -2.55
CA CYS A 195 -1.73 -21.13 -2.52
C CYS A 195 -2.72 -20.50 -1.54
N LEU A 196 -2.25 -20.09 -0.35
CA LEU A 196 -3.10 -19.47 0.67
C LEU A 196 -3.53 -18.04 0.30
N LEU A 197 -2.81 -17.32 -0.56
CA LEU A 197 -3.27 -16.01 -1.07
C LEU A 197 -4.59 -16.09 -1.82
N VAL A 198 -4.92 -17.22 -2.46
CA VAL A 198 -6.24 -17.39 -3.09
C VAL A 198 -7.33 -17.46 -2.01
N PHE A 199 -7.01 -18.09 -0.87
CA PHE A 199 -7.92 -18.19 0.26
C PHE A 199 -8.02 -16.89 1.08
N SER A 200 -7.13 -15.91 0.93
CA SER A 200 -7.26 -14.62 1.64
C SER A 200 -8.33 -13.70 1.04
N LEU A 201 -8.97 -14.08 -0.08
CA LEU A 201 -10.05 -13.32 -0.69
C LEU A 201 -11.30 -13.30 0.22
N PRO A 202 -11.69 -12.14 0.77
CA PRO A 202 -12.78 -12.08 1.75
C PRO A 202 -14.12 -12.57 1.19
N CYS A 203 -14.41 -12.29 -0.08
CA CYS A 203 -15.64 -12.75 -0.72
C CYS A 203 -15.67 -14.26 -0.97
N LEU A 204 -14.51 -14.88 -1.22
CA LEU A 204 -14.41 -16.33 -1.33
C LEU A 204 -14.66 -16.98 0.03
N ARG A 205 -14.02 -16.47 1.09
CA ARG A 205 -14.21 -16.98 2.45
C ARG A 205 -15.64 -16.79 2.96
N LEU A 206 -16.28 -15.67 2.61
CA LEU A 206 -17.67 -15.41 2.97
C LEU A 206 -18.61 -16.49 2.41
N ARG A 207 -18.37 -16.93 1.17
CA ARG A 207 -19.15 -18.01 0.54
C ARG A 207 -19.04 -19.35 1.27
N PHE A 208 -17.92 -19.59 1.94
CA PHE A 208 -17.68 -20.81 2.72
C PHE A 208 -17.97 -20.62 4.22
N GLY A 209 -18.45 -19.46 4.66
CA GLY A 209 -18.71 -19.17 6.08
C GLY A 209 -17.43 -19.07 6.93
N LEU A 210 -16.27 -18.87 6.31
CA LEU A 210 -14.96 -18.84 6.98
C LEU A 210 -14.53 -17.43 7.39
N VAL A 211 -15.49 -16.56 7.72
CA VAL A 211 -15.24 -15.13 7.97
C VAL A 211 -15.51 -14.79 9.42
N PHE A 212 -14.67 -13.92 9.99
CA PHE A 212 -14.78 -13.47 11.37
C PHE A 212 -15.95 -12.52 11.62
N SER A 213 -16.32 -11.69 10.63
CA SER A 213 -17.41 -10.71 10.71
C SER A 213 -17.98 -10.41 9.33
N ASP A 214 -19.28 -10.10 9.23
CA ASP A 214 -19.89 -9.69 7.96
C ASP A 214 -19.43 -8.30 7.48
N ASP A 215 -18.95 -7.47 8.40
CA ASP A 215 -18.43 -6.14 8.11
C ASP A 215 -17.24 -6.20 7.14
N PHE A 216 -17.29 -5.37 6.09
CA PHE A 216 -16.29 -5.39 5.02
C PHE A 216 -14.88 -5.06 5.53
N TYR A 217 -14.77 -4.14 6.47
CA TYR A 217 -13.49 -3.77 7.02
C TYR A 217 -12.93 -4.91 7.87
N LEU A 218 -13.70 -5.43 8.82
CA LEU A 218 -13.24 -6.49 9.73
C LEU A 218 -12.88 -7.78 8.98
N ARG A 219 -13.66 -8.20 7.98
CA ARG A 219 -13.33 -9.39 7.16
C ARG A 219 -12.12 -9.24 6.26
N THR A 220 -11.70 -8.01 6.00
CA THR A 220 -10.58 -7.73 5.10
C THR A 220 -9.36 -7.37 5.93
N TRP A 221 -9.42 -6.25 6.64
CA TRP A 221 -8.34 -5.62 7.39
C TRP A 221 -8.23 -6.06 8.84
N GLY A 222 -9.34 -6.45 9.47
CA GLY A 222 -9.35 -6.95 10.84
C GLY A 222 -9.12 -8.46 10.98
N ASP A 223 -8.97 -9.18 9.87
CA ASP A 223 -9.00 -10.63 9.84
C ASP A 223 -7.61 -11.25 10.12
N PRO A 224 -7.44 -11.98 11.24
CA PRO A 224 -6.14 -12.56 11.61
C PRO A 224 -5.60 -13.56 10.59
N VAL A 225 -6.47 -14.23 9.82
CA VAL A 225 -6.05 -15.18 8.79
C VAL A 225 -5.37 -14.42 7.65
N ASN A 226 -5.90 -13.26 7.25
CA ASN A 226 -5.25 -12.42 6.23
C ASN A 226 -3.90 -11.92 6.72
N TRP A 227 -3.80 -11.53 7.99
CA TRP A 227 -2.53 -11.10 8.59
C TRP A 227 -1.50 -12.22 8.57
N MET A 228 -1.89 -13.44 8.92
CA MET A 228 -1.03 -14.62 8.89
C MET A 228 -0.57 -14.94 7.47
N ILE A 229 -1.47 -14.92 6.48
CA ILE A 229 -1.14 -15.24 5.09
C ILE A 229 -0.19 -14.19 4.50
N VAL A 230 -0.48 -12.90 4.68
CA VAL A 230 0.40 -11.81 4.21
C VAL A 230 1.76 -11.87 4.91
N SER A 231 1.78 -12.15 6.22
CA SER A 231 3.04 -12.32 6.97
C SER A 231 3.84 -13.53 6.50
N LEU A 232 3.17 -14.65 6.18
CA LEU A 232 3.82 -15.85 5.64
C LEU A 232 4.40 -15.61 4.25
N LEU A 233 3.67 -14.90 3.37
CA LEU A 233 4.17 -14.48 2.07
C LEU A 233 5.42 -13.61 2.24
N PHE A 234 5.34 -12.62 3.12
CA PHE A 234 6.45 -11.70 3.37
C PHE A 234 7.68 -12.43 3.93
N TYR A 235 7.49 -13.30 4.92
CA TYR A 235 8.56 -14.15 5.47
C TYR A 235 9.17 -15.05 4.40
N SER A 236 8.34 -15.69 3.55
CA SER A 236 8.79 -16.55 2.45
C SER A 236 9.63 -15.80 1.42
N SER A 237 9.32 -14.52 1.19
CA SER A 237 10.15 -13.62 0.37
C SER A 237 11.50 -13.32 1.03
N LEU A 238 11.52 -13.03 2.33
CA LEU A 238 12.76 -12.69 3.07
C LEU A 238 13.75 -13.86 3.24
N ILE A 239 13.27 -15.11 3.18
CA ILE A 239 14.13 -16.31 3.21
C ILE A 239 14.59 -16.76 1.81
N ASP A 240 14.33 -15.94 0.78
CA ASP A 240 14.65 -16.21 -0.62
C ASP A 240 14.07 -17.53 -1.14
N SER A 241 12.78 -17.75 -0.89
CA SER A 241 12.10 -18.99 -1.30
C SER A 241 12.22 -19.25 -2.81
N PRO A 242 12.67 -20.45 -3.24
CA PRO A 242 12.78 -20.78 -4.66
C PRO A 242 11.48 -20.67 -5.45
N SER A 243 10.32 -20.94 -4.82
CA SER A 243 9.00 -20.84 -5.46
C SER A 243 8.55 -19.40 -5.73
N LEU A 244 9.20 -18.40 -5.10
CA LEU A 244 8.94 -16.98 -5.32
C LEU A 244 9.96 -16.32 -6.26
N LYS A 245 10.97 -17.04 -6.75
CA LYS A 245 12.02 -16.49 -7.63
C LYS A 245 11.49 -15.88 -8.93
N PHE A 246 10.32 -16.30 -9.39
CA PHE A 246 9.69 -15.70 -10.58
C PHE A 246 9.40 -14.19 -10.39
N LEU A 247 9.21 -13.72 -9.15
CA LEU A 247 9.01 -12.30 -8.83
C LEU A 247 10.27 -11.45 -9.11
N ASN A 248 11.45 -12.08 -9.19
CA ASN A 248 12.71 -11.42 -9.58
C ASN A 248 12.87 -11.37 -11.12
N GLY A 249 11.86 -11.78 -11.88
CA GLY A 249 11.85 -11.65 -13.33
C GLY A 249 11.74 -10.18 -13.75
N ARG A 250 12.38 -9.83 -14.87
CA ARG A 250 12.39 -8.45 -15.43
C ARG A 250 11.00 -7.82 -15.54
N PHE A 251 9.98 -8.63 -15.86
CA PHE A 251 8.59 -8.16 -15.96
C PHE A 251 8.03 -7.72 -14.61
N PHE A 252 8.18 -8.53 -13.55
CA PHE A 252 7.67 -8.21 -12.22
C PHE A 252 8.47 -7.08 -11.57
N GLU A 253 9.79 -7.02 -11.78
CA GLU A 253 10.59 -5.87 -11.38
C GLU A 253 10.10 -4.58 -12.06
N TYR A 254 9.78 -4.65 -13.36
CA TYR A 254 9.25 -3.52 -14.09
C TYR A 254 7.88 -3.07 -13.57
N LEU A 255 6.95 -4.01 -13.34
CA LEU A 255 5.68 -3.72 -12.68
C LEU A 255 5.88 -3.09 -11.30
N GLY A 256 6.88 -3.54 -10.54
CA GLY A 256 7.26 -2.95 -9.26
C GLY A 256 7.70 -1.48 -9.39
N ARG A 257 8.44 -1.13 -10.45
CA ARG A 257 8.89 0.26 -10.71
C ARG A 257 7.74 1.19 -11.04
N ILE A 258 6.78 0.74 -11.85
CA ILE A 258 5.61 1.55 -12.26
C ILE A 258 4.42 1.38 -11.32
N SER A 259 4.54 0.58 -10.25
CA SER A 259 3.43 0.18 -9.36
C SER A 259 2.66 1.37 -8.78
N TYR A 260 3.35 2.48 -8.53
CA TYR A 260 2.75 3.68 -7.97
C TYR A 260 1.76 4.33 -8.95
N GLY A 261 2.21 4.66 -10.18
CA GLY A 261 1.31 5.15 -11.22
C GLY A 261 0.27 4.13 -11.65
N PHE A 262 0.61 2.84 -11.67
CA PHE A 262 -0.35 1.77 -11.94
C PHE A 262 -1.49 1.81 -10.93
N TYR A 263 -1.18 1.92 -9.64
CA TYR A 263 -2.17 1.98 -8.57
C TYR A 263 -3.05 3.23 -8.63
N LEU A 264 -2.51 4.41 -8.97
CA LEU A 264 -3.34 5.62 -9.01
C LEU A 264 -4.17 5.76 -10.29
N LEU A 265 -3.78 5.09 -11.38
CA LEU A 265 -4.43 5.27 -12.68
C LEU A 265 -5.34 4.10 -13.07
N HIS A 266 -5.25 2.95 -12.40
CA HIS A 266 -5.96 1.76 -12.84
C HIS A 266 -7.49 1.90 -12.87
N TYR A 267 -8.13 2.42 -11.82
CA TYR A 267 -9.59 2.47 -11.78
C TYR A 267 -10.21 3.44 -12.78
N PRO A 268 -9.74 4.69 -12.95
CA PRO A 268 -10.24 5.56 -14.02
C PRO A 268 -10.16 4.90 -15.40
N ILE A 269 -9.07 4.19 -15.69
CA ILE A 269 -8.88 3.48 -16.96
C ILE A 269 -9.80 2.25 -17.07
N ILE A 270 -9.94 1.46 -16.01
CA ILE A 270 -10.90 0.35 -15.95
C ILE A 270 -12.32 0.87 -16.18
N THR A 271 -12.66 2.00 -15.57
CA THR A 271 -13.96 2.65 -15.69
C THR A 271 -14.25 3.11 -17.11
N PHE A 272 -13.26 3.73 -17.74
CA PHE A 272 -13.32 4.12 -19.14
C PHE A 272 -13.49 2.90 -20.07
N VAL A 273 -12.67 1.86 -19.91
CA VAL A 273 -12.71 0.66 -20.77
C VAL A 273 -13.99 -0.14 -20.57
N GLY A 274 -14.55 -0.19 -19.35
CA GLY A 274 -15.79 -0.90 -19.13
C GLY A 274 -17.02 -0.18 -19.69
N GLY A 275 -16.94 1.13 -19.95
CA GLY A 275 -17.93 1.88 -20.71
C GLY A 275 -17.91 1.62 -22.23
N LEU A 276 -16.84 1.00 -22.77
CA LEU A 276 -16.74 0.71 -24.20
C LEU A 276 -17.67 -0.45 -24.62
N GLU A 277 -18.26 -0.32 -25.81
CA GLU A 277 -19.10 -1.34 -26.46
C GLU A 277 -18.24 -2.42 -27.16
N ILE A 278 -17.44 -3.14 -26.38
CA ILE A 278 -16.58 -4.25 -26.84
C ILE A 278 -16.89 -5.55 -26.09
N TYR A 279 -16.43 -6.68 -26.62
CA TYR A 279 -16.59 -7.99 -25.97
C TYR A 279 -16.03 -7.99 -24.54
N GLN A 280 -16.81 -8.50 -23.60
CA GLN A 280 -16.50 -8.49 -22.16
C GLN A 280 -15.16 -9.16 -21.83
N ILE A 281 -14.80 -10.24 -22.55
CA ILE A 281 -13.52 -10.94 -22.39
C ILE A 281 -12.30 -10.09 -22.76
N LEU A 282 -12.47 -9.08 -23.63
CA LEU A 282 -11.40 -8.19 -24.08
C LEU A 282 -11.21 -6.99 -23.15
N LYS A 283 -12.22 -6.62 -22.35
CA LYS A 283 -12.18 -5.44 -21.48
C LYS A 283 -11.04 -5.51 -20.47
N LEU A 284 -10.84 -6.63 -19.78
CA LEU A 284 -9.79 -6.76 -18.77
C LEU A 284 -8.37 -6.73 -19.37
N PRO A 285 -8.03 -7.50 -20.42
CA PRO A 285 -6.73 -7.39 -21.08
C PRO A 285 -6.44 -5.99 -21.62
N ILE A 286 -7.44 -5.33 -22.23
CA ILE A 286 -7.29 -3.97 -22.76
C ILE A 286 -7.06 -2.97 -21.64
N ALA A 287 -7.85 -3.03 -20.56
CA ALA A 287 -7.67 -2.18 -19.39
C ALA A 287 -6.28 -2.39 -18.78
N PHE A 288 -5.86 -3.65 -18.54
CA PHE A 288 -4.55 -3.95 -17.98
C PHE A 288 -3.40 -3.40 -18.85
N PHE A 289 -3.48 -3.59 -20.16
CA PHE A 289 -2.48 -3.07 -21.09
C PHE A 289 -2.47 -1.52 -21.12
N ALA A 290 -3.65 -0.90 -21.16
CA ALA A 290 -3.77 0.56 -21.14
C ALA A 290 -3.19 1.16 -19.85
N VAL A 291 -3.49 0.58 -18.68
CA VAL A 291 -2.91 0.98 -17.40
C VAL A 291 -1.41 0.82 -17.41
N MET A 292 -0.88 -0.32 -17.88
CA MET A 292 0.56 -0.52 -17.99
C MET A 292 1.22 0.56 -18.85
N VAL A 293 0.68 0.85 -20.04
CA VAL A 293 1.24 1.85 -20.95
C VAL A 293 1.21 3.24 -20.32
N ILE A 294 0.04 3.66 -19.80
CA ILE A 294 -0.12 5.00 -19.23
C ILE A 294 0.74 5.17 -17.97
N ALA A 295 0.77 4.18 -17.08
CA ALA A 295 1.63 4.19 -15.90
C ALA A 295 3.12 4.22 -16.28
N SER A 296 3.51 3.53 -17.36
CA SER A 296 4.89 3.54 -17.87
C SER A 296 5.30 4.92 -18.43
N LEU A 297 4.39 5.58 -19.14
CA LEU A 297 4.59 6.95 -19.64
C LEU A 297 4.67 7.93 -18.48
N SER A 298 3.75 7.86 -17.51
CA SER A 298 3.78 8.64 -16.26
C SER A 298 5.11 8.47 -15.55
N TYR A 299 5.54 7.22 -15.35
CA TYR A 299 6.78 6.91 -14.64
C TYR A 299 8.00 7.56 -15.31
N ARG A 300 8.12 7.41 -16.64
CA ARG A 300 9.30 7.88 -17.38
C ARG A 300 9.33 9.40 -17.57
N PHE A 301 8.19 10.01 -17.88
CA PHE A 301 8.13 11.41 -18.30
C PHE A 301 7.71 12.38 -17.20
N PHE A 302 7.14 11.88 -16.11
CA PHE A 302 6.62 12.73 -15.04
C PHE A 302 7.19 12.36 -13.67
N GLU A 303 7.01 11.12 -13.20
CA GLU A 303 7.42 10.71 -11.85
C GLU A 303 8.94 10.75 -11.68
N LEU A 304 9.70 10.15 -12.61
CA LEU A 304 11.16 10.08 -12.50
C LEU A 304 11.83 11.46 -12.58
N PRO A 305 11.50 12.34 -13.55
CA PRO A 305 12.04 13.70 -13.58
C PRO A 305 11.72 14.50 -12.32
N ALA A 306 10.46 14.46 -11.86
CA ALA A 306 10.04 15.17 -10.65
C ALA A 306 10.76 14.64 -9.40
N SER A 307 10.91 13.32 -9.27
CA SER A 307 11.63 12.69 -8.17
C SER A 307 13.09 13.11 -8.11
N ASN A 308 13.75 13.16 -9.26
CA ASN A 308 15.15 13.57 -9.35
C ASN A 308 15.32 15.04 -9.00
N TYR A 309 14.41 15.92 -9.46
CA TYR A 309 14.41 17.34 -9.13
C TYR A 309 14.24 17.59 -7.63
N VAL A 310 13.27 16.92 -6.98
CA VAL A 310 13.06 17.05 -5.53
C VAL A 310 14.29 16.57 -4.74
N LYS A 311 14.93 15.49 -5.18
CA LYS A 311 16.15 14.98 -4.54
C LYS A 311 17.34 15.93 -4.72
N SER A 312 17.47 16.60 -5.86
CA SER A 312 18.55 17.56 -6.07
C SER A 312 18.48 18.77 -5.12
N LEU A 313 17.27 19.19 -4.73
CA LEU A 313 17.09 20.27 -3.75
C LEU A 313 17.62 19.90 -2.36
N SER A 314 17.59 18.61 -2.01
CA SER A 314 18.16 18.11 -0.75
C SER A 314 19.68 18.10 -0.75
N SER A 315 20.32 17.92 -1.92
CA SER A 315 21.80 17.91 -2.03
C SER A 315 22.40 19.30 -2.16
N SER A 316 21.63 20.28 -2.65
CA SER A 316 22.10 21.68 -2.79
C SER A 316 22.03 22.50 -1.50
N GLY A 317 21.41 21.95 -0.43
CA GLY A 317 21.31 22.56 0.90
C GLY A 317 22.27 21.97 1.94
N GLN A 318 23.21 21.12 1.51
CA GLN A 318 24.35 20.63 2.31
C GLN A 318 25.60 21.44 1.97
#